data_AF-A0A8T4LZ94-F1
#
_entry.id   AF-A0A8T4LZ94-F1
#
_cell.length_a   1.000
_cell.length_b   1.000
_cell.length_c   1.000
_cell.angle_alpha   90.00
_cell.angle_beta   90.00
_cell.angle_gamma   90.00
#
_symmetry.space_group_name_H-M   'P 1'
#
loop_
_entity.id
_entity.type
_entity.pdbx_description
1 polymer ?
#
loop_
_entity_poly.entity_id
_entity_poly.type
_entity_poly.pdbx_seq_one_letter_code
_entity_poly.pdbx_strand_id
1 'polypeptide(L)'
;MNWKNSVLFVLALLLMGPIAFADETNSSENEKNNKYGMQARYDHIVCQTDFAAHSVDNVVSHIPDKATELNPYKDGIATGVSTLKGYLDAMDKEAFNKYVKGTLHPKLRELSKEVRDSYKGKNNRGIDRETKQAIRDQFKTDKKTMATCISNTTKDFAQGKIKHMRDDLKEWNKKIDNLSARGVDVSELKQIIGGAQGTVVEPLDSEVETDAQGATKKFCLGNGCKDGTNFHFFAKMHIARLNALLEYLENSDKNLDETLLAQVKSDISLASSALSDVGTSAYTDQTKAAVWGNIKKASEDMRALVKSARSG
;
A
#
# COMPACT_ATOMS: atom_id res chain seq x y z
N MET A 1 0.31 -35.59 32.12
CA MET A 1 -0.30 -34.30 31.72
C MET A 1 -1.48 -34.62 30.82
N ASN A 2 -2.70 -34.25 31.21
CA ASN A 2 -3.93 -34.74 30.58
C ASN A 2 -4.04 -34.17 29.15
N TRP A 3 -4.02 -35.02 28.11
CA TRP A 3 -4.06 -34.59 26.70
C TRP A 3 -5.26 -33.67 26.41
N LYS A 4 -6.37 -33.90 27.13
CA LYS A 4 -7.57 -33.07 27.15
C LYS A 4 -7.30 -31.60 27.55
N ASN A 5 -6.42 -31.31 28.51
CA ASN A 5 -6.12 -29.91 28.88
C ASN A 5 -5.08 -29.25 27.96
N SER A 6 -4.36 -30.05 27.17
CA SER A 6 -3.33 -29.56 26.25
C SER A 6 -3.95 -28.90 25.02
N VAL A 7 -5.04 -29.45 24.48
CA VAL A 7 -5.77 -28.90 23.32
C VAL A 7 -6.29 -27.48 23.60
N LEU A 8 -6.99 -27.28 24.72
CA LEU A 8 -7.54 -25.96 25.10
C LEU A 8 -6.44 -24.95 25.45
N PHE A 9 -5.31 -25.40 25.99
CA PHE A 9 -4.16 -24.54 26.26
C PHE A 9 -3.48 -24.10 24.94
N VAL A 10 -3.34 -25.01 23.98
CA VAL A 10 -2.83 -24.72 22.63
C VAL A 10 -3.78 -23.79 21.87
N LEU A 11 -5.09 -24.01 21.93
CA LEU A 11 -6.10 -23.12 21.35
C LEU A 11 -6.12 -21.75 22.01
N ALA A 12 -6.04 -21.69 23.35
CA ALA A 12 -5.92 -20.42 24.05
C ALA A 12 -4.64 -19.68 23.61
N LEU A 13 -3.49 -20.36 23.47
CA LEU A 13 -2.26 -19.76 22.94
C LEU A 13 -2.39 -19.32 21.47
N LEU A 14 -3.11 -20.08 20.65
CA LEU A 14 -3.40 -19.75 19.25
C LEU A 14 -4.33 -18.55 19.13
N LEU A 15 -5.28 -18.38 20.05
CA LEU A 15 -6.27 -17.29 20.09
C LEU A 15 -5.79 -16.05 20.89
N MET A 16 -4.75 -16.22 21.74
CA MET A 16 -4.10 -15.18 22.55
C MET A 16 -3.06 -14.38 21.77
N GLY A 17 -2.69 -14.79 20.55
CA GLY A 17 -2.15 -13.83 19.61
C GLY A 17 -3.18 -12.71 19.47
N PRO A 18 -2.81 -11.42 19.60
CA PRO A 18 -3.74 -10.35 19.30
C PRO A 18 -4.26 -10.63 17.89
N ILE A 19 -5.56 -10.93 17.81
CA ILE A 19 -6.29 -10.71 16.59
C ILE A 19 -6.28 -9.19 16.54
N ALA A 20 -5.23 -8.68 15.90
CA ALA A 20 -5.17 -7.33 15.40
C ALA A 20 -6.37 -7.26 14.46
N PHE A 21 -7.53 -6.95 15.04
CA PHE A 21 -8.70 -6.55 14.30
C PHE A 21 -8.22 -5.46 13.36
N ALA A 22 -8.83 -5.38 12.19
CA ALA A 22 -8.42 -4.60 11.04
C ALA A 22 -8.14 -3.09 11.28
N ASP A 23 -8.09 -2.59 12.51
CA ASP A 23 -7.44 -1.33 12.89
C ASP A 23 -5.91 -1.44 13.11
N GLU A 24 -5.36 -2.56 13.58
CA GLU A 24 -3.90 -2.70 13.84
C GLU A 24 -3.12 -3.35 12.69
N THR A 25 -3.71 -4.25 11.91
CA THR A 25 -3.14 -4.57 10.58
C THR A 25 -3.20 -3.36 9.67
N ASN A 26 -4.18 -2.46 9.88
CA ASN A 26 -4.17 -1.13 9.29
C ASN A 26 -3.09 -0.20 9.84
N SER A 27 -2.44 -0.41 10.98
CA SER A 27 -1.43 0.54 11.46
C SER A 27 -0.07 0.25 10.82
N SER A 28 0.45 -0.98 10.91
CA SER A 28 1.75 -1.32 10.33
C SER A 28 1.74 -1.51 8.81
N GLU A 29 0.63 -2.01 8.22
CA GLU A 29 0.46 -2.06 6.75
C GLU A 29 0.18 -0.67 6.18
N ASN A 30 -0.64 0.19 6.82
CA ASN A 30 -0.71 1.58 6.36
C ASN A 30 0.65 2.22 6.50
N GLU A 31 1.38 2.03 7.59
CA GLU A 31 2.64 2.75 7.82
C GLU A 31 3.70 2.36 6.78
N LYS A 32 3.85 1.07 6.45
CA LYS A 32 4.75 0.61 5.38
C LYS A 32 4.27 0.98 3.98
N ASN A 33 2.99 0.78 3.66
CA ASN A 33 2.43 1.21 2.36
C ASN A 33 2.44 2.73 2.19
N ASN A 34 2.21 3.48 3.27
CA ASN A 34 2.34 4.93 3.30
C ASN A 34 3.79 5.32 3.09
N LYS A 35 4.77 4.63 3.69
CA LYS A 35 6.19 4.92 3.48
C LYS A 35 6.59 4.72 2.02
N TYR A 36 6.27 3.58 1.40
CA TYR A 36 6.58 3.37 -0.02
C TYR A 36 5.83 4.37 -0.93
N GLY A 37 4.56 4.65 -0.65
CA GLY A 37 3.77 5.62 -1.40
C GLY A 37 4.25 7.07 -1.23
N MET A 38 4.71 7.45 -0.03
CA MET A 38 5.30 8.76 0.24
C MET A 38 6.69 8.89 -0.39
N GLN A 39 7.53 7.84 -0.30
CA GLN A 39 8.84 7.79 -0.96
C GLN A 39 8.68 7.95 -2.48
N ALA A 40 7.81 7.18 -3.12
CA ALA A 40 7.57 7.29 -4.56
C ALA A 40 7.11 8.70 -4.97
N ARG A 41 6.23 9.32 -4.18
CA ARG A 41 5.78 10.69 -4.43
C ARG A 41 6.88 11.72 -4.20
N TYR A 42 7.74 11.51 -3.20
CA TYR A 42 8.93 12.32 -2.99
C TYR A 42 9.86 12.22 -4.19
N ASP A 43 10.17 11.01 -4.66
CA ASP A 43 11.07 10.78 -5.79
C ASP A 43 10.49 11.39 -7.10
N HIS A 44 9.16 11.31 -7.31
CA HIS A 44 8.50 12.02 -8.42
C HIS A 44 8.71 13.54 -8.36
N ILE A 45 8.62 14.11 -7.16
CA ILE A 45 8.82 15.55 -6.94
C ILE A 45 10.30 15.91 -7.13
N VAL A 46 11.23 15.05 -6.73
CA VAL A 46 12.66 15.22 -7.02
C VAL A 46 12.89 15.26 -8.54
N CYS A 47 12.37 14.28 -9.29
CA CYS A 47 12.46 14.29 -10.76
C CYS A 47 11.93 15.59 -11.39
N GLN A 48 10.79 16.10 -10.89
CA GLN A 48 10.20 17.36 -11.37
C GLN A 48 11.03 18.59 -10.99
N THR A 49 11.62 18.58 -9.80
CA THR A 49 12.48 19.66 -9.29
C THR A 49 13.78 19.72 -10.09
N ASP A 50 14.41 18.57 -10.35
CA ASP A 50 15.64 18.48 -11.16
C ASP A 50 15.39 18.98 -12.59
N PHE A 51 14.27 18.58 -13.20
CA PHE A 51 13.86 19.10 -14.50
C PHE A 51 13.67 20.63 -14.49
N ALA A 52 13.04 21.17 -13.46
CA ALA A 52 12.81 22.60 -13.33
C ALA A 52 14.13 23.36 -13.11
N ALA A 53 15.04 22.81 -12.30
CA ALA A 53 16.38 23.35 -12.08
C ALA A 53 17.21 23.37 -13.38
N HIS A 54 17.23 22.26 -14.14
CA HIS A 54 17.89 22.22 -15.45
C HIS A 54 17.27 23.19 -16.45
N SER A 55 15.94 23.36 -16.42
CA SER A 55 15.27 24.35 -17.25
C SER A 55 15.71 25.78 -16.93
N VAL A 56 15.94 26.10 -15.66
CA VAL A 56 16.52 27.39 -15.23
C VAL A 56 17.97 27.51 -15.73
N ASP A 57 18.81 26.51 -15.50
CA ASP A 57 20.22 26.55 -15.91
C ASP A 57 20.38 26.69 -17.43
N ASN A 58 19.52 26.04 -18.19
CA ASN A 58 19.46 26.17 -19.64
C ASN A 58 19.05 27.60 -20.09
N VAL A 59 18.08 28.22 -19.41
CA VAL A 59 17.72 29.62 -19.68
C VAL A 59 18.86 30.56 -19.31
N VAL A 60 19.42 30.42 -18.12
CA VAL A 60 20.46 31.32 -17.58
C VAL A 60 21.76 31.22 -18.37
N SER A 61 22.15 30.02 -18.82
CA SER A 61 23.36 29.85 -19.65
C SER A 61 23.29 30.58 -20.99
N HIS A 62 22.09 30.73 -21.56
CA HIS A 62 21.88 31.44 -22.83
C HIS A 62 21.36 32.87 -22.66
N ILE A 63 20.83 33.21 -21.48
CA ILE A 63 20.27 34.52 -21.12
C ILE A 63 20.71 34.86 -19.68
N PRO A 64 21.99 35.23 -19.46
CA PRO A 64 22.52 35.42 -18.10
C PRO A 64 21.76 36.44 -17.26
N ASP A 65 21.17 37.47 -17.87
CA ASP A 65 20.37 38.51 -17.20
C ASP A 65 19.15 37.95 -16.45
N LYS A 66 18.71 36.72 -16.77
CA LYS A 66 17.61 36.04 -16.08
C LYS A 66 18.04 35.33 -14.79
N ALA A 67 19.33 35.27 -14.47
CA ALA A 67 19.83 34.62 -13.26
C ALA A 67 19.19 35.17 -11.99
N THR A 68 19.13 36.50 -11.83
CA THR A 68 18.59 37.17 -10.64
C THR A 68 17.10 36.90 -10.43
N GLU A 69 16.36 36.65 -11.52
CA GLU A 69 14.92 36.36 -11.50
C GLU A 69 14.64 34.88 -11.25
N LEU A 70 15.38 33.98 -11.92
CA LEU A 70 15.08 32.54 -11.92
C LEU A 70 15.80 31.73 -10.83
N ASN A 71 17.02 32.12 -10.43
CA ASN A 71 17.77 31.39 -9.40
C ASN A 71 17.06 31.34 -8.04
N PRO A 72 16.38 32.41 -7.56
CA PRO A 72 15.62 32.33 -6.32
C PRO A 72 14.51 31.27 -6.33
N TYR A 73 13.88 31.05 -7.50
CA TYR A 73 12.90 29.96 -7.65
C TYR A 73 13.58 28.59 -7.58
N LYS A 74 14.72 28.42 -8.28
CA LYS A 74 15.53 27.19 -8.25
C LYS A 74 15.96 26.83 -6.82
N ASP A 75 16.48 27.79 -6.07
CA ASP A 75 16.91 27.58 -4.68
C ASP A 75 15.71 27.29 -3.76
N GLY A 76 14.59 27.97 -4.02
CA GLY A 76 13.34 27.80 -3.28
C GLY A 76 12.70 26.43 -3.44
N ILE A 77 12.80 25.81 -4.62
CA ILE A 77 12.30 24.44 -4.85
C ILE A 77 13.26 23.39 -4.27
N ALA A 78 14.59 23.58 -4.35
CA ALA A 78 15.58 22.69 -3.76
C ALA A 78 15.48 22.64 -2.22
N THR A 79 15.30 23.80 -1.59
CA THR A 79 15.00 23.90 -0.15
C THR A 79 13.68 23.20 0.18
N GLY A 80 12.67 23.35 -0.67
CA GLY A 80 11.38 22.68 -0.49
C GLY A 80 11.46 21.16 -0.54
N VAL A 81 12.27 20.60 -1.44
CA VAL A 81 12.57 19.15 -1.48
C VAL A 81 13.23 18.68 -0.19
N SER A 82 14.17 19.46 0.36
CA SER A 82 14.84 19.13 1.63
C SER A 82 13.85 19.12 2.81
N THR A 83 12.93 20.08 2.86
CA THR A 83 11.84 20.11 3.86
C THR A 83 10.92 18.91 3.70
N LEU A 84 10.57 18.56 2.45
CA LEU A 84 9.72 17.41 2.17
C LEU A 84 10.35 16.09 2.61
N LYS A 85 11.68 15.96 2.48
CA LYS A 85 12.44 14.80 2.97
C LYS A 85 12.33 14.66 4.50
N GLY A 86 12.36 15.78 5.23
CA GLY A 86 12.13 15.78 6.67
C GLY A 86 10.76 15.20 7.06
N TYR A 87 9.69 15.58 6.36
CA TYR A 87 8.36 14.99 6.59
C TYR A 87 8.27 13.52 6.21
N LEU A 88 8.96 13.10 5.14
CA LEU A 88 9.07 11.70 4.75
C LEU A 88 9.76 10.85 5.82
N ASP A 89 10.89 11.34 6.35
CA ASP A 89 11.68 10.65 7.38
C ASP A 89 10.92 10.56 8.70
N ALA A 90 10.14 11.59 9.04
CA ALA A 90 9.23 11.59 10.19
C ALA A 90 7.93 10.79 9.95
N MET A 91 7.69 10.29 8.72
CA MET A 91 6.44 9.66 8.30
C MET A 91 5.18 10.52 8.54
N ASP A 92 5.33 11.85 8.53
CA ASP A 92 4.25 12.80 8.71
C ASP A 92 3.48 13.01 7.39
N LYS A 93 2.54 12.10 7.13
CA LYS A 93 1.72 12.10 5.91
C LYS A 93 0.90 13.38 5.76
N GLU A 94 0.41 13.96 6.84
CA GLU A 94 -0.42 15.16 6.78
C GLU A 94 0.42 16.37 6.38
N ALA A 95 1.52 16.61 7.09
CA ALA A 95 2.44 17.71 6.77
C ALA A 95 3.04 17.54 5.36
N PHE A 96 3.44 16.31 5.00
CA PHE A 96 3.90 15.99 3.64
C PHE A 96 2.87 16.41 2.60
N ASN A 97 1.61 15.97 2.74
CA ASN A 97 0.55 16.29 1.78
C ASN A 97 0.23 17.78 1.71
N LYS A 98 0.16 18.44 2.88
CA LYS A 98 -0.12 19.87 2.98
C LYS A 98 0.99 20.68 2.33
N TYR A 99 2.25 20.33 2.57
CA TYR A 99 3.41 21.01 2.00
C TYR A 99 3.51 20.84 0.49
N VAL A 100 3.29 19.61 -0.02
CA VAL A 100 3.28 19.36 -1.47
C VAL A 100 2.21 20.22 -2.17
N LYS A 101 0.96 20.19 -1.67
CA LYS A 101 -0.15 20.92 -2.29
C LYS A 101 -0.08 22.43 -2.10
N GLY A 102 0.29 22.88 -0.90
CA GLY A 102 0.24 24.28 -0.51
C GLY A 102 1.50 25.07 -0.81
N THR A 103 2.65 24.41 -1.02
CA THR A 103 3.94 25.09 -1.18
C THR A 103 4.69 24.64 -2.44
N LEU A 104 5.00 23.34 -2.58
CA LEU A 104 5.84 22.87 -3.69
C LEU A 104 5.15 22.95 -5.05
N HIS A 105 3.92 22.45 -5.18
CA HIS A 105 3.19 22.50 -6.46
C HIS A 105 2.96 23.94 -6.96
N PRO A 106 2.53 24.91 -6.12
CA PRO A 106 2.44 26.31 -6.54
C PRO A 106 3.78 26.86 -7.03
N LYS A 107 4.87 26.65 -6.28
CA LYS A 107 6.21 27.13 -6.68
C LYS A 107 6.70 26.53 -7.99
N LEU A 108 6.52 25.22 -8.21
CA LEU A 108 6.86 24.57 -9.47
C LEU A 108 6.05 25.12 -10.66
N ARG A 109 4.76 25.45 -10.43
CA ARG A 109 3.90 26.08 -11.45
C ARG A 109 4.33 27.51 -11.77
N GLU A 110 4.65 28.30 -10.75
CA GLU A 110 5.17 29.66 -10.90
C GLU A 110 6.49 29.65 -11.67
N LEU A 111 7.45 28.82 -11.28
CA LEU A 111 8.72 28.68 -11.99
C LEU A 111 8.51 28.26 -13.45
N SER A 112 7.64 27.28 -13.70
CA SER A 112 7.31 26.84 -15.06
C SER A 112 6.72 27.97 -15.92
N LYS A 113 6.01 28.91 -15.29
CA LYS A 113 5.48 30.11 -15.95
C LYS A 113 6.60 31.12 -16.21
N GLU A 114 7.46 31.43 -15.24
CA GLU A 114 8.56 32.40 -15.42
C GLU A 114 9.60 31.92 -16.45
N VAL A 115 9.92 30.63 -16.47
CA VAL A 115 10.73 30.01 -17.53
C VAL A 115 10.05 30.17 -18.89
N ARG A 116 8.72 29.96 -18.96
CA ARG A 116 7.96 30.15 -20.21
C ARG A 116 7.93 31.60 -20.67
N ASP A 117 7.75 32.53 -19.74
CA ASP A 117 7.64 33.95 -20.02
C ASP A 117 9.01 34.55 -20.39
N SER A 118 10.10 33.98 -19.87
CA SER A 118 11.46 34.25 -20.37
C SER A 118 11.63 33.91 -21.86
N TYR A 119 10.80 33.01 -22.41
CA TYR A 119 10.74 32.74 -23.85
C TYR A 119 9.76 33.62 -24.63
N LYS A 120 8.74 34.21 -23.99
CA LYS A 120 7.64 34.92 -24.67
C LYS A 120 7.73 36.45 -24.48
N GLY A 121 7.91 37.17 -25.59
CA GLY A 121 7.59 38.60 -25.71
C GLY A 121 8.66 39.57 -25.17
N LYS A 122 8.96 40.64 -25.95
CA LYS A 122 9.87 41.79 -25.72
C LYS A 122 11.30 41.56 -25.16
N ASN A 123 11.51 40.63 -24.24
CA ASN A 123 12.80 40.20 -23.67
C ASN A 123 13.64 39.36 -24.66
N ASN A 124 13.03 38.90 -25.75
CA ASN A 124 13.64 37.99 -26.73
C ASN A 124 14.15 38.70 -28.00
N ARG A 125 14.29 40.04 -27.94
CA ARG A 125 14.68 40.91 -29.08
C ARG A 125 16.17 40.82 -29.44
N GLY A 126 17.02 40.33 -28.54
CA GLY A 126 18.46 40.16 -28.75
C GLY A 126 18.95 38.71 -28.91
N ILE A 127 18.05 37.72 -28.80
CA ILE A 127 18.43 36.30 -28.85
C ILE A 127 18.19 35.78 -30.25
N ASP A 128 19.25 35.29 -30.89
CA ASP A 128 19.19 34.75 -32.24
C ASP A 128 18.38 33.45 -32.34
N ARG A 129 18.19 32.98 -33.57
CA ARG A 129 17.41 31.79 -33.88
C ARG A 129 18.11 30.51 -33.40
N GLU A 130 19.43 30.46 -33.43
CA GLU A 130 20.24 29.28 -33.08
C GLU A 130 20.17 29.03 -31.58
N THR A 131 20.34 30.07 -30.77
CA THR A 131 20.17 30.05 -29.31
C THR A 131 18.76 29.62 -28.92
N LYS A 132 17.72 30.16 -29.57
CA LYS A 132 16.33 29.71 -29.36
C LYS A 132 16.12 28.23 -29.68
N GLN A 133 16.81 27.71 -30.69
CA GLN A 133 16.74 26.32 -31.08
C GLN A 133 17.49 25.43 -30.08
N ALA A 134 18.70 25.82 -29.66
CA ALA A 134 19.51 25.11 -28.67
C ALA A 134 18.75 24.94 -27.34
N ILE A 135 18.16 26.02 -26.82
CA ILE A 135 17.36 25.97 -25.59
C ILE A 135 16.16 25.01 -25.74
N ARG A 136 15.46 25.04 -26.89
CA ARG A 136 14.31 24.14 -27.15
C ARG A 136 14.73 22.68 -27.20
N ASP A 137 15.85 22.37 -27.83
CA ASP A 137 16.32 20.99 -27.95
C ASP A 137 16.86 20.45 -26.62
N GLN A 138 17.52 21.29 -25.82
CA GLN A 138 17.87 20.95 -24.45
C GLN A 138 16.63 20.72 -23.58
N PHE A 139 15.61 21.58 -23.66
CA PHE A 139 14.35 21.38 -22.95
C PHE A 139 13.65 20.06 -23.30
N LYS A 140 13.66 19.65 -24.58
CA LYS A 140 13.14 18.33 -24.99
C LYS A 140 13.93 17.19 -24.36
N THR A 141 15.25 17.33 -24.30
CA THR A 141 16.15 16.35 -23.69
C THR A 141 15.86 16.24 -22.19
N ASP A 142 15.79 17.36 -21.48
CA ASP A 142 15.48 17.39 -20.04
C ASP A 142 14.10 16.80 -19.75
N LYS A 143 13.11 17.08 -20.60
CA LYS A 143 11.76 16.50 -20.47
C LYS A 143 11.78 14.99 -20.64
N LYS A 144 12.59 14.45 -21.57
CA LYS A 144 12.77 13.00 -21.74
C LYS A 144 13.44 12.40 -20.50
N THR A 145 14.48 13.03 -19.98
CA THR A 145 15.16 12.61 -18.74
C THR A 145 14.21 12.58 -17.55
N MET A 146 13.37 13.62 -17.37
CA MET A 146 12.34 13.64 -16.34
C MET A 146 11.34 12.49 -16.50
N ALA A 147 10.87 12.24 -17.72
CA ALA A 147 9.94 11.15 -17.99
C ALA A 147 10.54 9.78 -17.65
N THR A 148 11.81 9.55 -17.99
CA THR A 148 12.56 8.35 -17.60
C THR A 148 12.71 8.24 -16.08
N CYS A 149 13.04 9.34 -15.39
CA CYS A 149 13.13 9.38 -13.92
C CYS A 149 11.78 9.00 -13.26
N ILE A 150 10.68 9.59 -13.72
CA ILE A 150 9.32 9.27 -13.24
C ILE A 150 8.96 7.80 -13.53
N SER A 151 9.34 7.28 -14.69
CA SER A 151 9.09 5.87 -15.04
C SER A 151 9.84 4.92 -14.10
N ASN A 152 11.14 5.16 -13.87
CA ASN A 152 11.97 4.34 -12.98
C ASN A 152 11.45 4.36 -11.54
N THR A 153 11.17 5.55 -10.99
CA THR A 153 10.62 5.70 -9.63
C THR A 153 9.25 5.03 -9.47
N THR A 154 8.44 5.00 -10.54
CA THR A 154 7.17 4.25 -10.56
C THR A 154 7.41 2.73 -10.56
N LYS A 155 8.42 2.24 -11.27
CA LYS A 155 8.84 0.83 -11.22
C LYS A 155 9.34 0.46 -9.83
N ASP A 156 10.19 1.28 -9.22
CA ASP A 156 10.72 1.04 -7.87
C ASP A 156 9.59 0.98 -6.83
N PHE A 157 8.61 1.88 -6.91
CA PHE A 157 7.40 1.82 -6.09
C PHE A 157 6.66 0.50 -6.25
N ALA A 158 6.45 0.07 -7.51
CA ALA A 158 5.74 -1.15 -7.80
C ALA A 158 6.48 -2.40 -7.29
N GLN A 159 7.80 -2.46 -7.47
CA GLN A 159 8.67 -3.51 -6.93
C GLN A 159 8.64 -3.52 -5.38
N GLY A 160 8.64 -2.35 -4.74
CA GLY A 160 8.45 -2.22 -3.29
C GLY A 160 7.11 -2.79 -2.83
N LYS A 161 6.02 -2.50 -3.55
CA LYS A 161 4.68 -3.06 -3.31
C LYS A 161 4.68 -4.58 -3.44
N ILE A 162 5.27 -5.13 -4.50
CA ILE A 162 5.40 -6.59 -4.72
C ILE A 162 6.18 -7.24 -3.57
N LYS A 163 7.30 -6.65 -3.17
CA LYS A 163 8.10 -7.15 -2.05
C LYS A 163 7.28 -7.21 -0.77
N HIS A 164 6.52 -6.16 -0.47
CA HIS A 164 5.67 -6.13 0.71
C HIS A 164 4.60 -7.23 0.69
N MET A 165 3.90 -7.41 -0.44
CA MET A 165 2.94 -8.51 -0.59
C MET A 165 3.59 -9.87 -0.34
N ARG A 166 4.79 -10.11 -0.88
CA ARG A 166 5.55 -11.35 -0.65
C ARG A 166 5.94 -11.53 0.82
N ASP A 167 6.27 -10.45 1.52
CA ASP A 167 6.58 -10.49 2.95
C ASP A 167 5.33 -10.84 3.78
N ASP A 168 4.15 -10.32 3.42
CA ASP A 168 2.88 -10.65 4.09
C ASP A 168 2.51 -12.13 3.88
N LEU A 169 2.67 -12.65 2.66
CA LEU A 169 2.46 -14.08 2.36
C LEU A 169 3.41 -14.97 3.19
N LYS A 170 4.68 -14.56 3.33
CA LYS A 170 5.66 -15.28 4.18
C LYS A 170 5.29 -15.25 5.66
N GLU A 171 4.79 -14.13 6.17
CA GLU A 171 4.35 -14.04 7.57
C GLU A 171 3.16 -14.97 7.84
N TRP A 172 2.20 -15.01 6.92
CA TRP A 172 1.07 -15.93 7.02
C TRP A 172 1.47 -17.39 6.88
N ASN A 173 2.43 -17.72 6.02
CA ASN A 173 3.00 -19.08 5.97
C ASN A 173 3.57 -19.51 7.33
N LYS A 174 4.29 -18.63 8.05
CA LYS A 174 4.77 -18.96 9.42
C LYS A 174 3.62 -19.24 10.38
N LYS A 175 2.51 -18.49 10.29
CA LYS A 175 1.30 -18.72 11.11
C LYS A 175 0.64 -20.06 10.76
N ILE A 176 0.59 -20.40 9.47
CA ILE A 176 0.08 -21.68 8.96
C ILE A 176 0.94 -22.84 9.46
N ASP A 177 2.26 -22.74 9.36
CA ASP A 177 3.19 -23.79 9.82
C ASP A 177 3.01 -24.06 11.31
N ASN A 178 2.83 -23.00 12.10
CA ASN A 178 2.56 -23.12 13.53
C ASN A 178 1.21 -23.83 13.83
N LEU A 179 0.16 -23.53 13.08
CA LEU A 179 -1.14 -24.20 13.17
C LEU A 179 -1.04 -25.68 12.79
N SER A 180 -0.39 -25.97 11.66
CA SER A 180 -0.21 -27.33 11.16
C SER A 180 0.61 -28.20 12.12
N ALA A 181 1.67 -27.64 12.72
CA ALA A 181 2.46 -28.32 13.76
C ALA A 181 1.65 -28.67 15.01
N ARG A 182 0.48 -28.04 15.20
CA ARG A 182 -0.46 -28.28 16.31
C ARG A 182 -1.62 -29.21 15.90
N GLY A 183 -1.59 -29.78 14.71
CA GLY A 183 -2.60 -30.72 14.21
C GLY A 183 -3.85 -30.05 13.63
N VAL A 184 -3.83 -28.73 13.42
CA VAL A 184 -4.93 -28.02 12.75
C VAL A 184 -4.82 -28.28 11.24
N ASP A 185 -5.94 -28.58 10.56
CA ASP A 185 -5.96 -28.63 9.10
C ASP A 185 -5.82 -27.22 8.53
N VAL A 186 -4.82 -27.04 7.67
CA VAL A 186 -4.47 -25.74 7.07
C VAL A 186 -4.58 -25.75 5.55
N SER A 187 -5.26 -26.73 4.97
CA SER A 187 -5.33 -26.92 3.52
C SER A 187 -5.93 -25.70 2.81
N GLU A 188 -7.03 -25.15 3.33
CA GLU A 188 -7.65 -23.93 2.79
C GLU A 188 -6.72 -22.71 2.90
N LEU A 189 -6.04 -22.53 4.04
CA LEU A 189 -5.09 -21.42 4.24
C LEU A 189 -3.95 -21.46 3.22
N LYS A 190 -3.41 -22.64 2.92
CA LYS A 190 -2.38 -22.83 1.88
C LYS A 190 -2.90 -22.52 0.48
N GLN A 191 -4.14 -22.92 0.17
CA GLN A 191 -4.78 -22.59 -1.10
C GLN A 191 -4.97 -21.08 -1.26
N ILE A 192 -5.35 -20.35 -0.21
CA ILE A 192 -5.50 -18.89 -0.26
C ILE A 192 -4.16 -18.21 -0.56
N ILE A 193 -3.05 -18.66 0.03
CA ILE A 193 -1.71 -18.15 -0.29
C ILE A 193 -1.35 -18.40 -1.76
N GLY A 194 -1.58 -19.62 -2.26
CA GLY A 194 -1.35 -19.96 -3.67
C GLY A 194 -2.20 -19.09 -4.62
N GLY A 195 -3.47 -18.86 -4.27
CA GLY A 195 -4.36 -17.98 -5.01
C GLY A 195 -3.90 -16.52 -5.00
N ALA A 196 -3.43 -16.00 -3.87
CA ALA A 196 -2.91 -14.63 -3.78
C ALA A 196 -1.64 -14.45 -4.63
N GLN A 197 -0.75 -15.45 -4.59
CA GLN A 197 0.46 -15.48 -5.39
C GLN A 197 0.12 -15.45 -6.89
N GLY A 198 -0.73 -16.37 -7.37
CA GLY A 198 -1.05 -16.49 -8.80
C GLY A 198 -2.02 -15.43 -9.35
N THR A 199 -2.87 -14.83 -8.52
CA THR A 199 -3.91 -13.87 -8.98
C THR A 199 -3.48 -12.40 -8.84
N VAL A 200 -2.54 -12.12 -7.93
CA VAL A 200 -2.12 -10.74 -7.63
C VAL A 200 -0.63 -10.56 -7.79
N VAL A 201 0.19 -11.34 -7.08
CA VAL A 201 1.63 -11.07 -6.99
C VAL A 201 2.33 -11.30 -8.32
N GLU A 202 2.09 -12.44 -8.97
CA GLU A 202 2.73 -12.79 -10.25
C GLU A 202 2.24 -11.92 -11.41
N PRO A 203 0.92 -11.68 -11.58
CA PRO A 203 0.45 -10.74 -12.60
C PRO A 203 0.99 -9.32 -12.42
N LEU A 204 1.06 -8.83 -11.17
CA LEU A 204 1.66 -7.54 -10.87
C LEU A 204 3.14 -7.50 -11.26
N ASP A 205 3.93 -8.49 -10.84
CA ASP A 205 5.37 -8.58 -11.16
C ASP A 205 5.61 -8.61 -12.68
N SER A 206 4.78 -9.35 -13.42
CA SER A 206 4.88 -9.42 -14.88
C SER A 206 4.48 -8.13 -15.59
N GLU A 207 3.44 -7.42 -15.14
CA GLU A 207 2.96 -6.19 -15.80
C GLU A 207 3.80 -4.95 -15.43
N VAL A 208 4.55 -4.98 -14.33
CA VAL A 208 5.35 -3.82 -13.87
C VAL A 208 6.44 -3.40 -14.86
N GLU A 209 6.99 -4.33 -15.63
CA GLU A 209 8.01 -3.99 -16.61
C GLU A 209 7.51 -3.13 -17.77
N THR A 210 6.23 -3.28 -18.12
CA THR A 210 5.61 -2.61 -19.27
C THR A 210 4.66 -1.48 -18.86
N ASP A 211 3.93 -1.62 -17.75
CA ASP A 211 3.00 -0.63 -17.22
C ASP A 211 2.93 -0.66 -15.68
N ALA A 212 4.01 -0.24 -15.02
CA ALA A 212 4.06 -0.15 -13.56
C ALA A 212 2.91 0.68 -12.95
N GLN A 213 2.48 1.76 -13.62
CA GLN A 213 1.44 2.63 -13.09
C GLN A 213 0.06 1.96 -13.17
N GLY A 214 -0.28 1.33 -14.30
CA GLY A 214 -1.52 0.58 -14.45
C GLY A 214 -1.55 -0.65 -13.56
N ALA A 215 -0.48 -1.44 -13.56
CA ALA A 215 -0.37 -2.68 -12.79
C ALA A 215 -0.60 -2.44 -11.28
N THR A 216 0.03 -1.41 -10.71
CA THR A 216 -0.11 -1.07 -9.28
C THR A 216 -1.53 -0.64 -8.87
N LYS A 217 -2.35 -0.16 -9.81
CA LYS A 217 -3.77 0.17 -9.58
C LYS A 217 -4.71 -1.00 -9.84
N LYS A 218 -4.26 -1.98 -10.62
CA LYS A 218 -5.05 -3.13 -11.05
C LYS A 218 -4.98 -4.28 -10.05
N PHE A 219 -3.83 -4.54 -9.43
CA PHE A 219 -3.65 -5.70 -8.54
C PHE A 219 -3.44 -5.30 -7.08
N CYS A 220 -4.33 -5.78 -6.21
CA CYS A 220 -4.28 -5.55 -4.78
C CYS A 220 -4.48 -6.84 -3.99
N LEU A 221 -3.57 -7.06 -3.03
CA LEU A 221 -3.64 -8.18 -2.10
C LEU A 221 -4.84 -8.03 -1.15
N GLY A 222 -5.02 -6.83 -0.59
CA GLY A 222 -6.19 -6.43 0.21
C GLY A 222 -7.25 -5.69 -0.60
N ASN A 223 -7.94 -4.73 0.04
CA ASN A 223 -9.00 -3.90 -0.55
C ASN A 223 -8.49 -2.50 -0.94
N GLY A 224 -7.49 -2.44 -1.83
CA GLY A 224 -6.79 -1.19 -2.18
C GLY A 224 -7.04 -0.66 -3.59
N CYS A 225 -7.65 -1.47 -4.46
CA CYS A 225 -7.79 -1.18 -5.88
C CYS A 225 -9.24 -0.80 -6.16
N LYS A 226 -9.48 0.45 -6.57
CA LYS A 226 -10.86 0.94 -6.80
C LYS A 226 -11.55 0.21 -7.96
N ASP A 227 -10.85 0.14 -9.10
CA ASP A 227 -11.37 -0.38 -10.37
C ASP A 227 -10.56 -1.60 -10.84
N GLY A 228 -9.92 -2.31 -9.91
CA GLY A 228 -9.04 -3.45 -10.18
C GLY A 228 -9.43 -4.71 -9.41
N THR A 229 -8.56 -5.71 -9.45
CA THR A 229 -8.68 -6.96 -8.71
C THR A 229 -8.21 -6.78 -7.27
N ASN A 230 -9.17 -6.85 -6.34
CA ASN A 230 -8.89 -7.02 -4.91
C ASN A 230 -9.01 -8.50 -4.57
N PHE A 231 -7.93 -9.13 -4.11
CA PHE A 231 -7.99 -10.53 -3.71
C PHE A 231 -8.60 -10.72 -2.32
N HIS A 232 -8.66 -9.65 -1.52
CA HIS A 232 -9.15 -9.66 -0.14
C HIS A 232 -8.44 -10.69 0.76
N PHE A 233 -7.13 -10.86 0.53
CA PHE A 233 -6.28 -11.87 1.16
C PHE A 233 -6.49 -11.97 2.67
N PHE A 234 -6.41 -10.85 3.38
CA PHE A 234 -6.50 -10.85 4.83
C PHE A 234 -7.86 -11.33 5.36
N ALA A 235 -8.97 -10.90 4.73
CA ALA A 235 -10.29 -11.35 5.12
C ALA A 235 -10.44 -12.86 4.88
N LYS A 236 -10.02 -13.36 3.71
CA LYS A 236 -10.00 -14.80 3.40
C LYS A 236 -9.17 -15.59 4.41
N MET A 237 -7.95 -15.12 4.72
CA MET A 237 -7.06 -15.75 5.70
C MET A 237 -7.66 -15.81 7.10
N HIS A 238 -8.32 -14.74 7.55
CA HIS A 238 -8.96 -14.73 8.87
C HIS A 238 -10.18 -15.65 8.94
N ILE A 239 -11.02 -15.66 7.91
CA ILE A 239 -12.19 -16.56 7.80
C ILE A 239 -11.73 -18.02 7.82
N ALA A 240 -10.82 -18.40 6.91
CA ALA A 240 -10.30 -19.76 6.83
C ALA A 240 -9.59 -20.19 8.12
N ARG A 241 -8.87 -19.27 8.79
CA ARG A 241 -8.24 -19.57 10.08
C ARG A 241 -9.28 -19.82 11.17
N LEU A 242 -10.35 -19.03 11.22
CA LEU A 242 -11.42 -19.24 12.20
C LEU A 242 -12.13 -20.58 11.95
N ASN A 243 -12.42 -20.93 10.69
CA ASN A 243 -12.96 -22.23 10.32
C ASN A 243 -12.04 -23.39 10.74
N ALA A 244 -10.75 -23.33 10.39
CA ALA A 244 -9.79 -24.37 10.76
C ALA A 244 -9.69 -24.58 12.28
N LEU A 245 -9.73 -23.49 13.06
CA LEU A 245 -9.72 -23.56 14.51
C LEU A 245 -11.04 -24.09 15.09
N LEU A 246 -12.17 -23.74 14.47
CA LEU A 246 -13.48 -24.26 14.83
C LEU A 246 -13.54 -25.77 14.63
N GLU A 247 -13.16 -26.25 13.45
CA GLU A 247 -13.14 -27.68 13.12
C GLU A 247 -12.21 -28.44 14.07
N TYR A 248 -11.06 -27.87 14.42
CA TYR A 248 -10.15 -28.46 15.40
C TYR A 248 -10.77 -28.54 16.80
N LEU A 249 -11.58 -27.56 17.21
CA LEU A 249 -12.34 -27.59 18.47
C LEU A 249 -13.46 -28.61 18.45
N GLU A 250 -14.25 -28.66 17.38
CA GLU A 250 -15.37 -29.60 17.25
C GLU A 250 -14.90 -31.06 17.22
N ASN A 251 -13.73 -31.30 16.63
CA ASN A 251 -13.09 -32.61 16.64
C ASN A 251 -12.34 -32.92 17.95
N SER A 252 -12.35 -32.00 18.91
CA SER A 252 -11.81 -32.27 20.25
C SER A 252 -12.90 -32.86 21.15
N ASP A 253 -12.57 -33.86 21.99
CA ASP A 253 -13.48 -34.48 22.97
C ASP A 253 -13.85 -33.51 24.12
N LYS A 254 -14.36 -32.33 23.78
CA LYS A 254 -14.65 -31.23 24.69
C LYS A 254 -16.12 -30.92 24.70
N ASN A 255 -16.62 -30.63 25.91
CA ASN A 255 -17.97 -30.12 26.08
C ASN A 255 -17.96 -28.64 25.70
N LEU A 256 -18.45 -28.33 24.50
CA LEU A 256 -18.50 -26.99 23.95
C LEU A 256 -19.87 -26.37 24.28
N ASP A 257 -19.88 -25.06 24.55
CA ASP A 257 -21.13 -24.32 24.68
C ASP A 257 -21.83 -24.25 23.31
N GLU A 258 -22.95 -24.94 23.16
CA GLU A 258 -23.67 -25.05 21.89
C GLU A 258 -24.17 -23.70 21.35
N THR A 259 -24.49 -22.75 22.23
CA THR A 259 -24.96 -21.42 21.83
C THR A 259 -23.81 -20.62 21.23
N LEU A 260 -22.67 -20.58 21.91
CA LEU A 260 -21.46 -19.92 21.40
C LEU A 260 -20.94 -20.61 20.14
N LEU A 261 -21.00 -21.94 20.07
CA LEU A 261 -20.61 -22.70 18.88
C LEU A 261 -21.47 -22.31 17.66
N ALA A 262 -22.79 -22.22 17.84
CA ALA A 262 -23.71 -21.80 16.79
C ALA A 262 -23.47 -20.35 16.34
N GLN A 263 -23.17 -19.44 17.28
CA GLN A 263 -22.84 -18.04 16.98
C GLN A 263 -21.56 -17.92 16.17
N VAL A 264 -20.49 -18.60 16.59
CA VAL A 264 -19.21 -18.63 15.85
C VAL A 264 -19.42 -19.13 14.41
N LYS A 265 -20.18 -20.21 14.22
CA LYS A 265 -20.53 -20.73 12.87
C LYS A 265 -21.29 -19.70 12.04
N SER A 266 -22.31 -19.08 12.64
CA SER A 266 -23.13 -18.07 11.98
C SER A 266 -22.29 -16.88 11.52
N ASP A 267 -21.45 -16.33 12.40
CA ASP A 267 -20.64 -15.16 12.09
C ASP A 267 -19.56 -15.45 11.03
N ILE A 268 -18.92 -16.63 11.07
CA ILE A 268 -18.00 -17.02 10.00
C ILE A 268 -18.74 -17.14 8.66
N SER A 269 -19.92 -17.76 8.66
CA SER A 269 -20.75 -17.91 7.45
C SER A 269 -21.19 -16.57 6.88
N LEU A 270 -21.63 -15.64 7.73
CA LEU A 270 -22.01 -14.29 7.34
C LEU A 270 -20.82 -13.49 6.78
N ALA A 271 -19.64 -13.60 7.41
CA ALA A 271 -18.42 -12.97 6.90
C ALA A 271 -18.03 -13.53 5.52
N SER A 272 -18.08 -14.86 5.35
CA SER A 272 -17.77 -15.55 4.10
C SER A 272 -18.75 -15.16 2.99
N SER A 273 -20.04 -15.11 3.30
CA SER A 273 -21.09 -14.75 2.35
C SER A 273 -20.93 -13.30 1.89
N ALA A 274 -20.77 -12.36 2.82
CA ALA A 274 -20.52 -10.96 2.51
C ALA A 274 -19.24 -10.76 1.68
N LEU A 275 -18.20 -11.56 1.92
CA LEU A 275 -16.97 -11.52 1.14
C LEU A 275 -17.15 -12.09 -0.27
N SER A 276 -17.90 -13.18 -0.41
CA SER A 276 -18.23 -13.79 -1.70
C SER A 276 -19.04 -12.83 -2.57
N ASP A 277 -20.00 -12.12 -1.98
CA ASP A 277 -20.86 -11.16 -2.70
C ASP A 277 -20.07 -9.99 -3.30
N VAL A 278 -18.96 -9.58 -2.66
CA VAL A 278 -18.06 -8.54 -3.21
C VAL A 278 -17.26 -9.05 -4.41
N GLY A 279 -16.93 -10.34 -4.42
CA GLY A 279 -16.00 -10.93 -5.38
C GLY A 279 -14.62 -10.29 -5.26
N THR A 280 -14.23 -9.53 -6.29
CA THR A 280 -12.93 -8.82 -6.35
C THR A 280 -13.06 -7.30 -6.31
N SER A 281 -14.29 -6.80 -6.08
CA SER A 281 -14.58 -5.37 -6.10
C SER A 281 -14.08 -4.67 -4.83
N ALA A 282 -13.94 -3.34 -4.86
CA ALA A 282 -13.67 -2.60 -3.65
C ALA A 282 -14.87 -2.68 -2.68
N TYR A 283 -14.61 -2.80 -1.38
CA TYR A 283 -15.66 -2.73 -0.35
C TYR A 283 -16.39 -1.40 -0.36
N THR A 284 -17.71 -1.49 -0.18
CA THR A 284 -18.50 -0.38 0.38
C THR A 284 -18.32 -0.34 1.90
N ASP A 285 -18.69 0.76 2.56
CA ASP A 285 -18.65 0.83 4.03
C ASP A 285 -19.53 -0.24 4.68
N GLN A 286 -20.72 -0.49 4.11
CA GLN A 286 -21.62 -1.54 4.59
C GLN A 286 -20.99 -2.92 4.46
N THR A 287 -20.37 -3.22 3.32
CA THR A 287 -19.73 -4.54 3.14
C THR A 287 -18.49 -4.70 4.01
N LYS A 288 -17.70 -3.64 4.18
CA LYS A 288 -16.56 -3.63 5.10
C LYS A 288 -17.02 -3.96 6.52
N ALA A 289 -18.12 -3.35 6.98
CA ALA A 289 -18.70 -3.64 8.29
C ALA A 289 -19.24 -5.07 8.38
N ALA A 290 -19.88 -5.60 7.33
CA ALA A 290 -20.37 -6.97 7.30
C ALA A 290 -19.22 -8.00 7.35
N VAL A 291 -18.17 -7.84 6.55
CA VAL A 291 -17.03 -8.77 6.53
C VAL A 291 -16.24 -8.69 7.84
N TRP A 292 -15.72 -7.51 8.17
CA TRP A 292 -14.81 -7.38 9.32
C TRP A 292 -15.54 -7.39 10.66
N GLY A 293 -16.78 -6.91 10.72
CA GLY A 293 -17.61 -6.98 11.93
C GLY A 293 -17.91 -8.41 12.32
N ASN A 294 -18.26 -9.27 11.35
CA ASN A 294 -18.55 -10.68 11.63
C ASN A 294 -17.27 -11.49 11.89
N ILE A 295 -16.15 -11.22 11.20
CA ILE A 295 -14.84 -11.79 11.58
C ILE A 295 -14.50 -11.43 13.03
N LYS A 296 -14.80 -10.19 13.44
CA LYS A 296 -14.54 -9.71 14.79
C LYS A 296 -15.35 -10.48 15.84
N LYS A 297 -16.66 -10.54 15.65
CA LYS A 297 -17.57 -11.26 16.55
C LYS A 297 -17.23 -12.76 16.63
N ALA A 298 -17.05 -13.43 15.48
CA ALA A 298 -16.63 -14.84 15.44
C ALA A 298 -15.35 -15.09 16.25
N SER A 299 -14.38 -14.19 16.16
CA SER A 299 -13.14 -14.25 16.96
C SER A 299 -13.39 -14.10 18.47
N GLU A 300 -14.23 -13.14 18.86
CA GLU A 300 -14.59 -12.88 20.26
C GLU A 300 -15.35 -14.07 20.86
N ASP A 301 -16.34 -14.58 20.14
CA ASP A 301 -17.15 -15.73 20.56
C ASP A 301 -16.34 -17.02 20.58
N MET A 302 -15.38 -17.19 19.65
CA MET A 302 -14.43 -18.31 19.68
C MET A 302 -13.58 -18.30 20.95
N ARG A 303 -13.09 -17.11 21.36
CA ARG A 303 -12.35 -16.98 22.62
C ARG A 303 -13.23 -17.30 23.84
N ALA A 304 -14.49 -16.86 23.82
CA ALA A 304 -15.45 -17.18 24.86
C ALA A 304 -15.73 -18.69 24.92
N LEU A 305 -15.88 -19.35 23.78
CA LEU A 305 -16.09 -20.79 23.64
C LEU A 305 -14.91 -21.59 24.21
N VAL A 306 -13.67 -21.21 23.89
CA VAL A 306 -12.49 -21.87 24.48
C VAL A 306 -12.41 -21.64 25.98
N LYS A 307 -12.83 -20.47 26.47
CA LYS A 307 -12.85 -20.16 27.91
C LYS A 307 -13.91 -20.98 28.65
N SER A 308 -15.12 -21.12 28.10
CA SER A 308 -16.18 -21.93 28.70
C SER A 308 -15.78 -23.39 28.78
N ALA A 309 -15.23 -23.95 27.69
CA ALA A 309 -14.74 -25.33 27.63
C ALA A 309 -13.56 -25.63 28.58
N ARG A 310 -12.87 -24.61 29.12
CA ARG A 310 -11.83 -24.76 30.16
C ARG A 310 -12.38 -24.69 31.58
N SER A 311 -13.55 -24.08 31.76
CA SER A 311 -14.14 -23.76 33.07
C SER A 311 -15.17 -24.80 33.51
N GLY A 312 -15.72 -25.57 32.57
CA GLY A 312 -16.52 -26.77 32.83
C GLY A 312 -15.66 -28.03 32.88
#